data_AF-A0A925VJ54-F1
#
_entry.id   AF-A0A925VJ54-F1
#
_cell.length_a   1.000
_cell.length_b   1.000
_cell.length_c   1.000
_cell.angle_alpha   90.00
_cell.angle_beta   90.00
_cell.angle_gamma   90.00
#
_symmetry.space_group_name_H-M   'P 1'
#
loop_
_entity.id
_entity.type
_entity.pdbx_description
1 polymer ?
#
loop_
_entity_poly.entity_id
_entity_poly.type
_entity_poly.pdbx_seq_one_letter_code
_entity_poly.pdbx_strand_id
1 'polypeptide(L)'
;MTWPIYFAPNLALGSADSGVALCLLWTPQERVLPHLSAADYALAGNLYSRDGISYLLRNLLARPTIRTLLLCGKDLTGSGAALHALFERGLDEQGRIAGDGTA
;
A
#
# COMPACT_ATOMS: atom_id res chain seq x y z
N MET A 1 -3.13 9.73 18.49
CA MET A 1 -3.87 8.90 17.51
C MET A 1 -3.22 7.53 17.46
N THR A 2 -4.00 6.45 17.42
CA THR A 2 -3.47 5.10 17.23
C THR A 2 -3.26 4.86 15.73
N TRP A 3 -2.07 4.39 15.35
CA TRP A 3 -1.72 4.06 13.98
C TRP A 3 -1.42 2.56 13.89
N PRO A 4 -1.78 1.85 12.79
CA PRO A 4 -2.49 2.33 11.59
C PRO A 4 -3.95 2.73 11.84
N ILE A 5 -4.49 3.62 11.02
CA ILE A 5 -5.87 4.13 11.15
C ILE A 5 -6.88 3.09 10.63
N TYR A 6 -6.57 2.44 9.51
CA TYR A 6 -7.46 1.48 8.86
C TYR A 6 -6.86 0.08 8.84
N PHE A 7 -7.72 -0.92 9.07
CA PHE A 7 -7.40 -2.35 8.96
C PHE A 7 -6.18 -2.81 9.75
N ALA A 8 -5.89 -2.19 10.89
CA ALA A 8 -4.72 -2.55 11.73
C ALA A 8 -4.58 -4.06 11.99
N PRO A 9 -5.65 -4.85 12.24
CA PRO A 9 -5.53 -6.30 12.42
C PRO A 9 -5.06 -7.09 11.18
N ASN A 10 -5.13 -6.50 9.99
CA ASN A 10 -4.74 -7.13 8.72
C ASN A 10 -3.37 -6.67 8.21
N LEU A 11 -2.72 -5.77 8.95
CA LEU A 11 -1.44 -5.17 8.58
C LEU A 11 -0.35 -5.68 9.53
N ALA A 12 0.82 -5.99 8.97
CA ALA A 12 1.99 -6.34 9.76
C ALA A 12 2.82 -5.08 10.04
N LEU A 13 3.16 -4.87 11.31
CA LEU A 13 4.05 -3.79 11.73
C LEU A 13 5.49 -4.31 11.82
N GLY A 14 6.41 -3.50 11.32
CA GLY A 14 7.84 -3.70 11.51
C GLY A 14 8.44 -2.61 12.38
N SER A 15 9.62 -2.14 12.03
CA SER A 15 10.35 -1.10 12.77
C SER A 15 9.74 0.28 12.54
N ALA A 16 9.58 1.03 13.63
CA ALA A 16 9.17 2.42 13.60
C ALA A 16 10.17 3.35 12.88
N ASP A 17 11.43 2.91 12.77
CA ASP A 17 12.54 3.66 12.18
C ASP A 17 12.69 3.41 10.68
N SER A 18 12.03 2.38 10.14
CA SER A 18 12.05 2.12 8.70
C SER A 18 11.19 3.15 7.94
N GLY A 19 11.73 3.62 6.81
CA GLY A 19 11.02 4.51 5.90
C GLY A 19 10.22 3.80 4.81
N VAL A 20 10.14 2.46 4.86
CA VAL A 20 9.59 1.63 3.78
C VAL A 20 8.27 0.98 4.19
N ALA A 21 7.25 1.08 3.34
CA ALA A 21 6.04 0.26 3.42
C ALA A 21 5.99 -0.75 2.26
N LEU A 22 5.42 -1.92 2.52
CA LEU A 22 5.25 -3.00 1.54
C LEU A 22 3.77 -3.15 1.17
N CYS A 23 3.48 -3.07 -0.13
CA CYS A 23 2.19 -3.43 -0.71
C CYS A 23 2.37 -4.73 -1.52
N LEU A 24 1.88 -5.84 -0.98
CA LEU A 24 2.10 -7.19 -1.52
C LEU A 24 1.02 -7.65 -2.51
N LEU A 25 0.06 -6.76 -2.85
CA LEU A 25 -1.06 -7.07 -3.73
C LEU A 25 -1.77 -8.36 -3.29
N TRP A 26 -1.91 -9.35 -4.17
CA TRP A 26 -2.51 -10.66 -3.85
C TRP A 26 -1.52 -11.71 -3.35
N THR A 27 -0.24 -11.39 -3.20
CA THR A 27 0.73 -12.33 -2.62
C THR A 27 0.53 -12.40 -1.10
N PRO A 28 0.22 -13.57 -0.52
CA PRO A 28 -0.04 -13.68 0.92
C PRO A 28 1.15 -13.23 1.79
N GLN A 29 0.89 -12.47 2.85
CA GLN A 29 1.90 -11.94 3.76
C GLN A 29 2.75 -13.06 4.38
N GLU A 30 2.14 -14.20 4.70
CA GLU A 30 2.79 -15.35 5.35
C GLU A 30 3.85 -16.00 4.46
N ARG A 31 3.84 -15.73 3.15
CA ARG A 31 4.86 -16.20 2.20
C ARG A 31 6.03 -15.24 2.03
N VAL A 32 5.90 -14.01 2.50
CA VAL A 32 6.90 -12.94 2.28
C VAL A 32 7.58 -12.56 3.59
N LEU A 33 6.79 -12.27 4.62
CA LEU A 33 7.30 -11.73 5.89
C LEU A 33 8.32 -12.62 6.60
N PRO A 34 8.24 -13.97 6.59
CA PRO A 34 9.27 -14.81 7.21
C PRO A 34 10.66 -14.69 6.59
N HIS A 35 10.77 -14.11 5.39
CA HIS A 35 12.02 -13.91 4.67
C HIS A 35 12.57 -12.48 4.80
N LEU A 36 11.90 -11.62 5.55
CA LEU A 36 12.30 -10.24 5.79
C LEU A 36 12.60 -10.02 7.28
N SER A 37 13.52 -9.10 7.56
CA SER A 37 13.65 -8.58 8.92
C SER A 37 12.52 -7.58 9.19
N ALA A 38 12.00 -7.57 10.41
CA ALA A 38 11.08 -6.51 10.85
C ALA A 38 11.75 -5.12 10.78
N ALA A 39 13.08 -5.03 10.74
CA ALA A 39 13.80 -3.77 10.54
C ALA A 39 13.69 -3.23 9.10
N ASP A 40 13.38 -4.07 8.12
CA ASP A 40 13.40 -3.70 6.69
C ASP A 40 12.18 -2.86 6.28
N TYR A 41 11.10 -2.92 7.05
CA TYR A 41 9.84 -2.23 6.74
C TYR A 41 9.19 -1.66 8.00
N ALA A 42 8.37 -0.63 7.85
CA ALA A 42 7.54 -0.07 8.91
C ALA A 42 6.12 -0.65 8.90
N LEU A 43 5.61 -0.93 7.71
CA LEU A 43 4.26 -1.45 7.48
C LEU A 43 4.27 -2.42 6.30
N ALA A 44 3.58 -3.54 6.42
CA ALA A 44 3.30 -4.42 5.30
C ALA A 44 1.81 -4.78 5.25
N GLY A 45 1.28 -4.90 4.04
CA GLY A 45 -0.11 -5.24 3.82
C GLY A 45 -0.40 -5.66 2.38
N ASN A 46 -1.60 -6.21 2.19
CA ASN A 46 -2.12 -6.57 0.89
C ASN A 46 -3.04 -5.48 0.33
N LEU A 47 -3.13 -5.40 -0.99
CA LEU A 47 -4.07 -4.53 -1.70
C LEU A 47 -4.82 -5.38 -2.72
N TYR A 48 -6.10 -5.63 -2.45
CA TYR A 48 -6.94 -6.54 -3.23
C TYR A 48 -7.89 -5.83 -4.20
N SER A 49 -8.16 -4.54 -3.98
CA SER A 49 -9.11 -3.77 -4.78
C SER A 49 -8.65 -2.33 -4.97
N ARG A 50 -9.22 -1.64 -5.97
CA ARG A 50 -8.96 -0.22 -6.21
C ARG A 50 -9.42 0.65 -5.03
N ASP A 51 -10.56 0.33 -4.42
CA ASP A 51 -11.06 1.05 -3.23
C ASP A 51 -10.08 1.00 -2.06
N GLY A 52 -9.30 -0.08 -1.96
CA GLY A 52 -8.24 -0.26 -0.98
C GLY A 52 -7.16 0.83 -1.02
N ILE A 53 -6.94 1.46 -2.18
CA ILE A 53 -5.92 2.51 -2.39
C ILE A 53 -6.16 3.67 -1.43
N SER A 54 -7.42 4.06 -1.23
CA SER A 54 -7.77 5.19 -0.39
C SER A 54 -7.36 4.96 1.08
N TYR A 55 -7.53 3.73 1.59
CA TYR A 55 -7.15 3.38 2.96
C TYR A 55 -5.63 3.23 3.11
N LEU A 56 -4.97 2.65 2.10
CA LEU A 56 -3.51 2.56 2.03
C LEU A 56 -2.90 3.96 2.14
N LEU A 57 -3.33 4.91 1.30
CA LEU A 57 -2.79 6.26 1.29
C LEU A 57 -2.98 6.97 2.63
N ARG A 58 -4.16 6.85 3.26
CA ARG A 58 -4.42 7.46 4.57
C ARG A 58 -3.52 6.90 5.67
N ASN A 59 -3.26 5.60 5.66
CA ASN A 59 -2.31 4.98 6.61
C ASN A 59 -0.88 5.48 6.38
N LEU A 60 -0.44 5.64 5.12
CA LEU A 60 0.88 6.18 4.80
C LEU A 60 1.01 7.66 5.20
N LEU A 61 0.03 8.50 4.84
CA LEU A 61 0.04 9.93 5.16
C LEU A 61 0.00 10.19 6.67
N ALA A 62 -0.64 9.31 7.43
CA ALA A 62 -0.65 9.38 8.89
C ALA A 62 0.70 9.01 9.54
N ARG A 63 1.65 8.46 8.78
CA ARG A 63 3.00 8.11 9.23
C ARG A 63 4.06 8.71 8.29
N PRO A 64 4.37 10.01 8.42
CA PRO A 64 5.22 10.73 7.47
C PRO A 64 6.67 10.26 7.41
N THR A 65 7.12 9.41 8.34
CA THR A 65 8.44 8.75 8.27
C THR A 65 8.52 7.72 7.14
N ILE A 66 7.39 7.18 6.69
CA ILE A 66 7.35 6.30 5.52
C ILE A 66 7.44 7.17 4.26
N ARG A 67 8.53 7.01 3.50
CA ARG A 67 8.83 7.78 2.28
C ARG A 67 8.90 6.90 1.03
N THR A 68 8.91 5.59 1.20
CA THR A 68 8.99 4.63 0.09
C THR A 68 7.87 3.61 0.24
N LEU A 69 7.10 3.42 -0.83
CA LEU A 69 6.15 2.32 -0.96
C LEU A 69 6.69 1.33 -1.98
N LEU A 70 7.04 0.13 -1.52
CA LEU A 70 7.42 -0.97 -2.40
C LEU A 70 6.15 -1.71 -2.82
N LEU A 71 5.83 -1.59 -4.11
CA LEU A 71 4.70 -2.26 -4.73
C LEU A 71 5.18 -3.55 -5.42
N CYS A 72 4.78 -4.71 -4.92
CA CYS A 72 5.19 -5.99 -5.49
C CYS A 72 4.12 -7.09 -5.30
N GLY A 73 4.34 -8.25 -5.90
CA GLY A 73 3.44 -9.39 -5.83
C GLY A 73 2.50 -9.51 -7.03
N LYS A 74 1.55 -10.43 -6.96
CA LYS A 74 0.60 -10.68 -8.06
C LYS A 74 -0.53 -9.66 -8.04
N ASP A 75 -0.73 -8.95 -9.15
CA ASP A 75 -1.88 -8.06 -9.33
C ASP A 75 -3.05 -8.79 -10.02
N LEU A 76 -3.98 -9.36 -9.24
CA LEU A 76 -5.10 -10.13 -9.80
C LEU A 76 -6.32 -9.27 -10.15
N THR A 77 -6.38 -8.02 -9.65
CA THR A 77 -7.53 -7.12 -9.80
C THR A 77 -7.18 -5.77 -10.43
N GLY A 78 -5.94 -5.61 -10.90
CA GLY A 78 -5.44 -4.35 -11.47
C GLY A 78 -5.31 -3.23 -10.44
N SER A 79 -5.28 -3.57 -9.15
CA SER A 79 -5.18 -2.58 -8.06
C SER A 79 -3.76 -2.00 -7.94
N GLY A 80 -2.75 -2.80 -8.27
CA GLY A 80 -1.36 -2.34 -8.36
C GLY A 80 -1.17 -1.41 -9.55
N ALA A 81 -1.71 -1.79 -10.71
CA ALA A 81 -1.70 -0.93 -11.90
C ALA A 81 -2.41 0.42 -11.65
N ALA A 82 -3.57 0.40 -10.99
CA ALA A 82 -4.29 1.61 -10.61
C ALA A 82 -3.49 2.48 -9.62
N LEU A 83 -2.89 1.87 -8.59
CA LEU A 83 -2.05 2.58 -7.63
C LEU A 83 -0.83 3.22 -8.30
N HIS A 84 -0.17 2.50 -9.21
CA HIS A 84 0.95 3.03 -9.98
C HIS A 84 0.51 4.21 -10.86
N ALA A 85 -0.62 4.10 -11.56
CA ALA A 85 -1.18 5.18 -12.37
C ALA A 85 -1.52 6.42 -11.52
N LEU A 86 -2.04 6.24 -10.31
CA LEU A 86 -2.30 7.33 -9.39
C LEU A 86 -1.03 8.08 -8.98
N PHE A 87 0.07 7.37 -8.70
CA PHE A 87 1.34 8.01 -8.34
C PHE A 87 1.96 8.75 -9.53
N GLU A 88 1.87 8.18 -10.73
CA GLU A 88 2.47 8.76 -11.94
C GLU A 88 1.67 9.93 -12.53
N ARG A 89 0.34 9.83 -12.50
CA ARG A 89 -0.56 10.73 -13.26
C ARG A 89 -1.54 11.51 -12.38
N GLY A 90 -1.66 11.15 -11.11
CA GLY A 90 -2.61 11.76 -10.20
C GLY A 90 -4.07 11.43 -10.54
N LEU A 91 -4.94 12.38 -10.22
CA LEU A 91 -6.38 12.30 -10.46
C LEU A 91 -6.78 13.24 -11.60
N ASP A 92 -7.84 12.87 -12.33
CA ASP A 92 -8.51 13.77 -13.27
C ASP A 92 -9.45 14.78 -12.56
N GLU A 93 -10.09 15.65 -13.33
CA GLU A 93 -11.00 16.68 -12.82
C GLU A 93 -12.24 16.09 -12.12
N GLN A 94 -12.56 14.83 -12.38
CA GLN A 94 -13.67 14.10 -11.77
C GLN A 94 -13.24 13.31 -10.53
N GLY A 95 -11.97 13.41 -10.13
CA GLY A 95 -11.41 12.72 -8.97
C GLY A 95 -11.13 11.24 -9.19
N ARG A 96 -11.06 10.79 -10.45
CA ARG A 96 -10.73 9.41 -10.83
C ARG A 96 -9.24 9.30 -11.13
N ILE A 97 -8.69 8.09 -11.10
CA ILE A 97 -7.27 7.90 -11.43
C ILE A 97 -7.08 8.13 -12.93
N ALA A 98 -6.22 9.09 -13.27
CA ALA A 98 -6.06 9.53 -14.65
C ALA A 98 -5.56 8.40 -15.57
N GLY A 99 -6.37 8.04 -16.57
CA GLY A 99 -6.02 7.05 -17.58
C GLY A 99 -5.97 5.60 -17.09
N ASP A 100 -6.73 5.25 -16.05
CA ASP A 100 -6.79 3.89 -15.48
C ASP A 100 -7.90 2.97 -16.08
N GLY A 101 -8.62 3.49 -17.08
CA GLY A 101 -9.66 2.76 -17.81
C GLY A 101 -10.99 2.59 -17.07
N THR A 102 -11.21 3.30 -15.95
CA THR A 102 -12.55 3.37 -15.33
C THR A 102 -13.38 4.49 -15.96
N ALA A 103 -14.39 4.09 -16.73
CA ALA A 103 -15.40 4.98 -17.32
C ALA A 103 -16.48 5.37 -16.29
#